data_AF-A0ABD3BS20-F1
#
_entry.id   AF-A0ABD3BS20-F1
#
_cell.length_a   1.000
_cell.length_b   1.000
_cell.length_c   1.000
_cell.angle_alpha   90.00
_cell.angle_beta   90.00
_cell.angle_gamma   90.00
#
_symmetry.space_group_name_H-M   'P 1'
#
loop_
_entity.id
_entity.type
_entity.pdbx_description
1 polymer ?
#
loop_
_entity_poly.entity_id
_entity_poly.type
_entity_poly.pdbx_seq_one_letter_code
_entity_poly.pdbx_strand_id
1 'polypeptide(L)'
;MAGLKMYPLFIIVLFVLSTEINRVSVEGTALTCCFDNHIDRCIPGLDDQKCDQMCKENCTKGGFCKVFHHEPPNHYCHCYC
;
A
#
# COMPACT_ATOMS: atom_id res chain seq x y z
N MET A 1 -25.14 -18.81 -43.69
CA MET A 1 -24.09 -17.77 -43.58
C MET A 1 -23.85 -17.54 -42.09
N ALA A 2 -23.01 -18.39 -41.49
CA ALA A 2 -22.69 -18.35 -40.07
C ALA A 2 -21.53 -17.37 -39.86
N GLY A 3 -21.86 -16.10 -39.64
CA GLY A 3 -20.90 -15.08 -39.21
C GLY A 3 -21.16 -14.73 -37.75
N LEU A 4 -21.04 -15.69 -36.84
CA LEU A 4 -21.10 -15.38 -35.42
C LEU A 4 -19.84 -14.58 -35.09
N LYS A 5 -20.07 -13.27 -34.91
CA LYS A 5 -19.12 -12.22 -34.51
C LYS A 5 -18.21 -12.72 -33.39
N MET A 6 -17.02 -13.18 -33.76
CA MET A 6 -15.93 -13.57 -32.87
C MET A 6 -15.17 -12.31 -32.40
N TYR A 7 -15.91 -11.29 -31.95
CA TYR A 7 -15.36 -10.02 -31.46
C TYR A 7 -15.61 -9.74 -29.97
N PRO A 8 -16.55 -10.38 -29.23
CA PRO A 8 -16.78 -10.00 -27.83
C PRO A 8 -15.73 -10.60 -26.87
N LEU A 9 -15.17 -11.77 -27.19
CA LEU A 9 -14.19 -12.44 -26.31
C LEU A 9 -12.87 -11.67 -26.21
N PHE A 10 -12.41 -11.08 -27.32
CA PHE A 10 -11.16 -10.30 -27.33
C PHE A 10 -11.27 -9.02 -26.48
N ILE A 11 -12.42 -8.35 -26.54
CA ILE A 11 -12.72 -7.16 -25.73
C ILE A 11 -12.74 -7.53 -24.24
N ILE A 12 -13.33 -8.67 -23.87
CA ILE A 12 -13.40 -9.13 -22.48
C ILE A 12 -11.99 -9.44 -21.93
N VAL A 13 -11.13 -10.11 -22.72
CA VAL A 13 -9.75 -10.39 -22.32
C VAL A 13 -8.94 -9.12 -22.13
N LEU A 14 -9.09 -8.13 -23.02
CA LEU A 14 -8.46 -6.82 -22.88
C LEU A 14 -8.96 -6.07 -21.63
N PHE A 15 -10.25 -6.18 -21.30
CA PHE A 15 -10.82 -5.59 -20.09
C PHE A 15 -10.27 -6.24 -18.82
N VAL A 16 -10.15 -7.56 -18.78
CA VAL A 16 -9.60 -8.30 -17.62
C VAL A 16 -8.10 -8.00 -17.44
N LEU A 17 -7.33 -7.82 -18.52
CA LEU A 17 -5.94 -7.38 -18.45
C LEU A 17 -5.79 -5.91 -18.01
N SER A 18 -6.79 -5.06 -18.24
CA SER A 18 -6.78 -3.67 -17.75
C SER A 18 -7.15 -3.56 -16.26
N THR A 19 -7.73 -4.61 -15.67
CA THR A 19 -7.93 -4.71 -14.22
C THR A 19 -6.68 -5.20 -13.48
N GLU A 20 -5.49 -4.80 -13.96
CA GLU A 20 -4.29 -4.80 -13.15
C GLU A 20 -4.46 -3.73 -12.06
N ILE A 21 -5.00 -4.19 -10.94
CA ILE A 21 -4.65 -3.75 -9.60
C ILE A 21 -4.87 -2.24 -9.34
N ASN A 22 -6.13 -1.88 -9.15
CA ASN A 22 -6.48 -0.75 -8.29
C ASN A 22 -6.12 -1.14 -6.84
N ARG A 23 -4.82 -1.19 -6.50
CA ARG A 23 -4.42 -1.01 -5.11
C ARG A 23 -4.86 0.41 -4.84
N VAL A 24 -5.90 0.55 -4.03
CA VAL A 24 -6.19 1.80 -3.34
C VAL A 24 -4.93 2.11 -2.53
N SER A 25 -3.97 2.78 -3.17
CA SER A 25 -2.93 3.49 -2.48
C SER A 25 -3.68 4.59 -1.78
N VAL A 26 -3.98 4.36 -0.51
CA VAL A 26 -4.27 5.44 0.43
C VAL A 26 -3.21 6.49 0.14
N GLU A 27 -3.63 7.73 -0.15
CA GLU A 27 -2.75 8.88 -0.40
C GLU A 27 -1.85 9.13 0.82
N GLY A 28 -0.83 8.31 0.98
CA GLY A 28 0.21 8.41 1.97
C GLY A 28 1.50 8.61 1.21
N THR A 29 2.12 9.77 1.39
CA THR A 29 3.50 10.07 1.02
C THR A 29 4.36 8.80 1.06
N ALA A 30 5.01 8.47 -0.06
CA ALA A 30 5.83 7.26 -0.15
C ALA A 30 6.79 7.18 1.05
N LEU A 31 6.68 6.10 1.83
CA LEU A 31 7.46 5.96 3.05
C LEU A 31 8.94 5.88 2.71
N THR A 32 9.76 6.66 3.41
CA THR A 32 11.21 6.66 3.23
C THR A 32 11.85 5.65 4.17
N CYS A 33 12.74 4.81 3.63
CA CYS A 33 13.48 3.81 4.39
C CYS A 33 14.50 4.47 5.31
N CYS A 34 14.73 3.91 6.50
CA CYS A 34 15.59 4.49 7.53
C CYS A 34 15.04 5.77 8.19
N PHE A 35 13.76 6.10 8.00
CA PHE A 35 13.13 7.27 8.60
C PHE A 35 11.85 6.92 9.35
N ASP A 36 11.51 7.79 10.31
CA ASP A 36 10.22 7.80 10.98
C ASP A 36 9.21 8.53 10.09
N ASN A 37 8.29 7.78 9.49
CA ASN A 37 7.28 8.33 8.59
C ASN A 37 6.00 8.62 9.36
N HIS A 38 5.52 9.86 9.30
CA HIS A 38 4.26 10.19 9.93
C HIS A 38 3.11 9.55 9.15
N ILE A 39 2.24 8.81 9.85
CA ILE A 39 1.04 8.21 9.29
C ILE A 39 -0.15 8.52 10.20
N ASP A 40 -1.38 8.34 9.73
CA ASP A 40 -2.58 8.68 10.51
C ASP A 40 -2.60 8.04 11.89
N ARG A 41 -2.57 6.71 11.93
CA ARG A 41 -2.66 5.91 13.14
C ARG A 41 -1.64 4.79 13.09
N CYS A 42 -0.78 4.76 14.09
CA CYS A 42 0.21 3.72 14.32
C CYS A 42 0.30 3.41 15.81
N ILE A 43 -0.49 2.44 16.29
CA ILE A 43 -0.42 1.96 17.68
C ILE A 43 0.53 0.76 17.75
N PRO A 44 1.64 0.85 18.51
CA PRO A 44 2.57 -0.27 18.70
C PRO A 44 1.85 -1.53 19.17
N GLY A 45 2.14 -2.66 18.53
CA GLY A 45 1.51 -3.96 18.76
C GLY A 45 0.15 -4.18 18.07
N LEU A 46 -0.57 -3.13 17.69
CA LEU A 46 -1.86 -3.26 16.99
C LEU A 46 -1.72 -2.99 15.48
N ASP A 47 -1.05 -1.90 15.13
CA ASP A 47 -0.91 -1.43 13.75
C ASP A 47 0.46 -1.77 13.14
N ASP A 48 1.31 -2.52 13.86
CA ASP A 48 2.66 -2.88 13.40
C ASP A 48 2.63 -3.65 12.07
N GLN A 49 1.68 -4.58 11.89
CA GLN A 49 1.54 -5.32 10.63
C GLN A 49 1.19 -4.40 9.45
N LYS A 50 0.37 -3.37 9.70
CA LYS A 50 0.02 -2.37 8.68
C LYS A 50 1.24 -1.54 8.32
N CYS A 51 1.97 -1.04 9.32
CA CYS A 51 3.21 -0.30 9.11
C CYS A 51 4.27 -1.15 8.37
N ASP A 52 4.43 -2.41 8.76
CA ASP A 52 5.32 -3.36 8.10
C ASP A 52 4.98 -3.54 6.62
N GLN A 53 3.70 -3.73 6.30
CA GLN A 53 3.24 -3.87 4.92
C GLN A 53 3.49 -2.60 4.10
N MET A 54 3.19 -1.42 4.65
CA MET A 54 3.44 -0.13 3.98
C MET A 54 4.93 0.10 3.74
N CYS A 55 5.78 -0.20 4.72
CA CYS A 55 7.23 -0.11 4.54
C CYS A 55 7.75 -1.12 3.52
N LYS A 56 7.16 -2.32 3.40
CA LYS A 56 7.58 -3.33 2.41
C LYS A 56 7.35 -2.91 0.97
N GLU A 57 6.41 -2.00 0.73
CA GLU A 57 6.18 -1.44 -0.61
C GLU A 57 7.40 -0.69 -1.15
N ASN A 58 8.21 -0.08 -0.27
CA ASN A 58 9.36 0.75 -0.66
C ASN A 58 10.72 0.27 -0.09
N CYS A 59 10.73 -0.45 1.04
CA CYS A 59 11.94 -0.72 1.84
C CYS A 59 12.27 -2.21 2.00
N THR A 60 11.49 -3.13 1.41
CA THR A 60 11.62 -4.61 1.41
C THR A 60 11.66 -5.31 2.78
N LYS A 61 12.36 -4.75 3.77
CA LYS A 61 12.52 -5.25 5.13
C LYS A 61 11.34 -4.94 6.04
N GLY A 62 10.49 -3.98 5.67
CA GLY A 62 9.32 -3.60 6.44
C GLY A 62 9.62 -2.57 7.51
N GLY A 63 8.84 -2.59 8.60
CA GLY A 63 8.86 -1.55 9.62
C GLY A 63 7.96 -1.84 10.82
N PHE A 64 7.88 -0.90 11.76
CA PHE A 64 7.07 -1.01 12.98
C PHE A 64 6.55 0.35 13.46
N CYS A 65 5.49 0.34 14.27
CA CYS A 65 4.96 1.56 14.86
C CYS A 65 5.80 2.07 16.01
N LYS A 66 6.01 3.38 16.01
CA LYS A 66 6.73 4.13 17.02
C LYS A 66 5.89 5.32 17.46
N VAL A 67 5.78 5.51 18.77
CA VAL A 67 5.05 6.64 19.35
C VAL A 67 6.02 7.49 20.15
N PHE A 68 6.01 8.79 19.92
CA PHE A 68 6.79 9.74 20.70
C PHE A 68 5.96 10.37 21.81
N HIS A 69 6.57 10.68 22.96
CA HIS A 69 5.87 11.27 24.11
C HIS A 69 5.73 12.80 23.99
N HIS A 70 5.07 13.28 22.93
CA HIS A 70 4.72 14.69 22.73
C HIS A 70 3.25 14.84 22.30
N GLU A 71 2.77 16.09 22.16
CA GLU A 71 1.39 16.37 21.74
C GLU A 71 1.06 15.69 20.40
N PRO A 72 -0.17 15.16 20.23
CA PRO A 72 -0.59 14.52 18.98
C PRO A 72 -0.56 15.48 17.77
N PRO A 73 -0.34 14.96 16.55
CA PRO A 73 -0.14 13.55 16.24
C PRO A 73 1.31 13.11 16.49
N ASN A 74 1.46 12.00 17.20
CA ASN A 74 2.75 11.48 17.68
C ASN A 74 2.99 10.02 17.26
N HIS A 75 2.25 9.56 16.25
CA HIS A 75 2.30 8.20 15.72
C HIS A 75 3.11 8.16 14.43
N TYR A 76 4.15 7.34 14.41
CA TYR A 76 5.06 7.21 13.28
C TYR A 76 5.25 5.74 12.93
N CYS A 77 5.52 5.49 11.66
CA CYS A 77 5.92 4.19 11.14
C CYS A 77 7.41 4.25 10.78
N HIS A 78 8.23 3.50 11.51
CA HIS A 78 9.67 3.44 11.26
C HIS A 78 9.96 2.32 10.25
N CYS A 79 10.44 2.69 9.06
CA CYS A 79 10.84 1.70 8.07
C CYS A 79 12.31 1.33 8.24
N TYR A 80 12.60 0.03 8.24
CA TYR A 80 13.96 -0.47 8.38
C TYR A 80 14.85 -0.05 7.21
N CYS A 81 16.14 0.12 7.54
CA CYS A 81 17.24 0.01 6.60
C CYS A 81 17.54 -1.46 6.32
#